data_AF-A0A2T4XHR9-F1
#
_entry.id   AF-A0A2T4XHR9-F1
#
_cell.length_a   1.000
_cell.length_b   1.000
_cell.length_c   1.000
_cell.angle_alpha   90.00
_cell.angle_beta   90.00
_cell.angle_gamma   90.00
#
_symmetry.space_group_name_H-M   'P 1'
#
loop_
_entity.id
_entity.type
_entity.pdbx_description
1 polymer ?
#
loop_
_entity_poly.entity_id
_entity_poly.type
_entity_poly.pdbx_seq_one_letter_code
_entity_poly.pdbx_strand_id
1 'polypeptide(L)'
;MIRYFTSGESHGPSLTGIVEGMPAGVQITEDAIAFHLARRQQGYGRGGRMAFEKDRATIQSGVRFGETTGAPIALSMENRAYLKDDSQWPKVMAKEGTGEGIEKITLPRPGHADLTGVQKYRFDDIRPVIERSSARETAMRVACCTLARLFLKELGIEIGGHMLTIGSAGYESWDQVREMTAGFLERRGTIAAGLETASGTQTAAGLETASGTQTASGTQTAWGAEALMHKADESDVRCLDSTIGEAMREEIKRIRKAGSSLGGIYEIVVTGLPAGLGSYVHYDRKLDGLLAQAILSTQAMKGVEFGLGFESGRRPGHEVHDEIVYGDGHPGENGNENSKGNSRSFGRSSDKSGGLEGGMTTGMPLILRGVMKPIPTMLKPLQTVDIETKTAQPTRYERSDVCAAPRAIVVAESVIAPVLANAILEKFGGDSMDEIRERFSDMPT
;
A
#
# COMPACT_ATOMS: atom_id res chain seq x y z
N MET A 1 12.82 15.83 -3.66
CA MET A 1 11.63 14.99 -4.00
C MET A 1 12.09 13.56 -4.13
N ILE A 2 11.44 12.66 -3.40
CA ILE A 2 11.63 11.21 -3.46
C ILE A 2 11.15 10.68 -4.81
N ARG A 3 12.04 9.96 -5.49
CA ARG A 3 11.75 9.20 -6.71
C ARG A 3 12.19 7.77 -6.50
N TYR A 4 11.53 6.84 -7.17
CA TYR A 4 11.98 5.46 -7.19
C TYR A 4 11.89 4.84 -8.57
N PHE A 5 12.81 3.93 -8.84
CA PHE A 5 12.87 3.14 -10.06
C PHE A 5 12.86 1.68 -9.69
N THR A 6 12.13 0.87 -10.44
CA THR A 6 12.15 -0.59 -10.30
C THR A 6 12.67 -1.21 -11.59
N SER A 7 13.38 -2.32 -11.46
CA SER A 7 13.90 -3.11 -12.57
C SER A 7 13.76 -4.60 -12.27
N GLY A 8 13.82 -5.42 -13.32
CA GLY A 8 13.76 -6.87 -13.26
C GLY A 8 12.43 -7.45 -13.77
N GLU A 9 12.56 -8.67 -14.26
CA GLU A 9 11.51 -9.50 -14.84
C GLU A 9 10.95 -10.49 -13.81
N SER A 10 9.71 -10.92 -14.03
CA SER A 10 9.00 -11.86 -13.16
C SER A 10 9.78 -13.15 -12.90
N HIS A 11 10.44 -13.66 -13.93
CA HIS A 11 11.27 -14.85 -13.90
C HIS A 11 12.73 -14.57 -14.26
N GLY A 12 13.17 -13.30 -14.18
CA GLY A 12 14.60 -12.97 -14.18
C GLY A 12 15.29 -13.37 -12.88
N PRO A 13 16.62 -13.23 -12.76
CA PRO A 13 17.38 -13.65 -11.58
C PRO A 13 17.06 -12.84 -10.32
N SER A 14 16.72 -11.56 -10.46
CA SER A 14 16.42 -10.66 -9.34
C SER A 14 15.58 -9.48 -9.79
N LEU A 15 15.03 -8.76 -8.81
CA LEU A 15 14.51 -7.41 -8.95
C LEU A 15 15.49 -6.42 -8.34
N THR A 16 15.51 -5.19 -8.86
CA THR A 16 16.36 -4.11 -8.35
C THR A 16 15.54 -2.83 -8.19
N GLY A 17 15.80 -2.09 -7.12
CA GLY A 17 15.18 -0.81 -6.82
C GLY A 17 16.22 0.26 -6.60
N ILE A 18 15.91 1.49 -6.99
CA ILE A 18 16.69 2.68 -6.60
C ILE A 18 15.70 3.69 -6.05
N VAL A 19 15.96 4.20 -4.85
CA VAL A 19 15.23 5.31 -4.25
C VAL A 19 16.18 6.49 -4.11
N GLU A 20 15.79 7.64 -4.63
CA GLU A 20 16.59 8.87 -4.66
C GLU A 20 15.78 10.02 -4.06
N GLY A 21 16.45 10.99 -3.43
CA GLY A 21 15.81 12.16 -2.83
C GLY A 21 15.21 11.90 -1.43
N MET A 22 15.61 10.81 -0.77
CA MET A 22 15.32 10.57 0.64
C MET A 22 16.16 11.50 1.53
N PRO A 23 15.59 12.14 2.57
CA PRO A 23 16.38 12.88 3.55
C PRO A 23 17.38 11.99 4.28
N ALA A 24 18.46 12.57 4.79
CA ALA A 24 19.38 11.88 5.70
C ALA A 24 18.77 11.72 7.11
N GLY A 25 19.17 10.68 7.84
CA GLY A 25 18.76 10.43 9.22
C GLY A 25 17.41 9.72 9.41
N VAL A 26 16.81 9.17 8.35
CA VAL A 26 15.62 8.30 8.47
C VAL A 26 16.07 6.92 8.94
N GLN A 27 15.45 6.39 9.98
CA GLN A 27 15.74 5.04 10.48
C GLN A 27 15.18 3.97 9.53
N ILE A 28 16.06 3.12 9.01
CA ILE A 28 15.74 2.10 8.02
C ILE A 28 16.45 0.79 8.34
N THR A 29 15.66 -0.29 8.36
CA THR A 29 16.15 -1.66 8.46
C THR A 29 15.59 -2.53 7.34
N GLU A 30 16.35 -3.53 6.93
CA GLU A 30 15.87 -4.54 5.97
C GLU A 30 14.67 -5.32 6.51
N ASP A 31 14.56 -5.46 7.83
CA ASP A 31 13.45 -6.18 8.47
C ASP A 31 12.15 -5.38 8.39
N ALA A 32 12.19 -4.05 8.44
CA ALA A 32 11.03 -3.21 8.17
C ALA A 32 10.54 -3.38 6.72
N ILE A 33 11.47 -3.49 5.77
CA ILE A 33 11.14 -3.80 4.37
C ILE A 33 10.56 -5.21 4.25
N ALA A 34 11.18 -6.19 4.90
CA ALA A 34 10.75 -7.59 4.89
C ALA A 34 9.34 -7.76 5.50
N PHE A 35 8.98 -6.96 6.51
CA PHE A 35 7.63 -6.96 7.08
C PHE A 35 6.57 -6.64 6.01
N HIS A 36 6.73 -5.56 5.25
CA HIS A 36 5.76 -5.20 4.20
C HIS A 36 5.80 -6.16 3.01
N LEU A 37 6.98 -6.69 2.66
CA LEU A 37 7.09 -7.75 1.64
C LEU A 37 6.33 -9.01 2.06
N ALA A 38 6.45 -9.43 3.32
CA ALA A 38 5.72 -10.57 3.87
C ALA A 38 4.21 -10.33 3.83
N ARG A 39 3.74 -9.13 4.24
CA ARG A 39 2.33 -8.73 4.12
C ARG A 39 1.82 -8.85 2.68
N ARG A 40 2.61 -8.39 1.70
CA ARG A 40 2.29 -8.51 0.26
C ARG A 40 2.16 -9.97 -0.19
N GLN A 41 2.84 -10.92 0.44
CA GLN A 41 2.76 -12.33 0.06
C GLN A 41 1.52 -13.04 0.63
N GLN A 42 0.86 -12.49 1.66
CA GLN A 42 -0.29 -13.11 2.35
C GLN A 42 -1.62 -12.90 1.62
N GLY A 43 -2.61 -13.77 1.85
CA GLY A 43 -3.95 -13.60 1.29
C GLY A 43 -4.58 -14.91 0.82
N TYR A 44 -5.84 -15.16 1.17
CA TYR A 44 -6.62 -16.27 0.65
C TYR A 44 -6.85 -16.09 -0.86
N GLY A 45 -6.85 -17.21 -1.60
CA GLY A 45 -6.97 -17.17 -3.06
C GLY A 45 -5.64 -17.08 -3.83
N ARG A 46 -4.51 -16.86 -3.15
CA ARG A 46 -3.17 -16.81 -3.76
C ARG A 46 -2.75 -18.12 -4.44
N GLY A 47 -1.94 -18.01 -5.49
CA GLY A 47 -1.36 -19.09 -6.28
C GLY A 47 -0.06 -19.65 -5.69
N GLY A 48 0.42 -20.73 -6.29
CA GLY A 48 1.49 -21.58 -5.73
C GLY A 48 2.87 -20.92 -5.60
N ARG A 49 3.19 -19.87 -6.36
CA ARG A 49 4.53 -19.22 -6.31
C ARG A 49 4.87 -18.71 -4.91
N MET A 50 3.86 -18.18 -4.21
CA MET A 50 4.06 -17.59 -2.88
C MET A 50 4.33 -18.63 -1.78
N ALA A 51 4.20 -19.93 -2.07
CA ALA A 51 4.51 -20.99 -1.10
C ALA A 51 6.02 -21.18 -0.90
N PHE A 52 6.85 -20.85 -1.90
CA PHE A 52 8.30 -21.06 -1.84
C PHE A 52 9.13 -19.78 -2.05
N GLU A 53 8.56 -18.77 -2.72
CA GLU A 53 9.15 -17.43 -2.80
C GLU A 53 9.17 -16.82 -1.38
N LYS A 54 10.34 -16.37 -0.90
CA LYS A 54 10.44 -15.63 0.36
C LYS A 54 11.15 -14.33 0.05
N ASP A 55 10.35 -13.29 -0.15
CA ASP A 55 10.82 -11.99 -0.58
C ASP A 55 11.58 -11.32 0.57
N ARG A 56 12.84 -10.99 0.32
CA ARG A 56 13.66 -10.14 1.21
C ARG A 56 14.53 -9.27 0.33
N ALA A 57 14.41 -7.96 0.49
CA ALA A 57 15.27 -6.99 -0.19
C ALA A 57 16.49 -6.70 0.69
N THR A 58 17.64 -6.58 0.04
CA THR A 58 18.93 -6.21 0.66
C THR A 58 19.30 -4.80 0.24
N ILE A 59 19.74 -3.99 1.20
CA ILE A 59 20.20 -2.62 0.96
C ILE A 59 21.65 -2.64 0.51
N GLN A 60 21.94 -2.02 -0.64
CA GLN A 60 23.26 -2.02 -1.26
C GLN A 60 23.97 -0.66 -1.16
N SER A 61 23.25 0.43 -0.90
CA SER A 61 23.81 1.78 -0.78
C SER A 61 22.89 2.70 0.03
N GLY A 62 23.34 3.92 0.29
CA GLY A 62 22.51 5.01 0.80
C GLY A 62 22.10 4.91 2.28
N VAL A 63 22.39 3.80 2.95
CA VAL A 63 22.15 3.58 4.38
C VAL A 63 23.46 3.23 5.09
N ARG A 64 23.69 3.84 6.26
CA ARG A 64 24.85 3.56 7.11
C ARG A 64 24.39 3.56 8.57
N PHE A 65 24.75 2.51 9.32
CA PHE A 65 24.37 2.33 10.72
C PHE A 65 22.85 2.39 10.99
N GLY A 66 22.04 1.95 10.04
CA GLY A 66 20.57 1.95 10.17
C GLY A 66 19.92 3.27 9.77
N GLU A 67 20.68 4.27 9.30
CA GLU A 67 20.15 5.57 8.91
C GLU A 67 20.42 5.86 7.43
N THR A 68 19.47 6.54 6.78
CA THR A 68 19.70 7.10 5.45
C THR A 68 20.79 8.17 5.48
N THR A 69 21.57 8.22 4.41
CA THR A 69 22.68 9.18 4.25
C THR A 69 22.33 10.38 3.38
N GLY A 70 21.11 10.43 2.83
CA GLY A 70 20.71 11.38 1.78
C GLY A 70 21.10 10.94 0.36
N ALA A 71 22.06 10.02 0.22
CA ALA A 71 22.46 9.44 -1.06
C ALA A 71 21.42 8.44 -1.60
N PRO A 72 21.44 8.12 -2.90
CA PRO A 72 20.56 7.10 -3.47
C PRO A 72 20.70 5.73 -2.77
N ILE A 73 19.56 5.13 -2.47
CA ILE A 73 19.43 3.83 -1.81
C ILE A 73 19.13 2.78 -2.88
N ALA A 74 20.08 1.90 -3.14
CA ALA A 74 19.91 0.75 -4.02
C ALA A 74 19.42 -0.46 -3.23
N LEU A 75 18.44 -1.17 -3.78
CA LEU A 75 17.84 -2.39 -3.23
C LEU A 75 18.00 -3.52 -4.24
N SER A 76 18.36 -4.71 -3.77
CA SER A 76 18.34 -5.94 -4.57
C SER A 76 17.46 -6.99 -3.92
N MET A 77 16.73 -7.78 -4.70
CA MET A 77 15.91 -8.88 -4.21
C MET A 77 15.96 -10.05 -5.19
N GLU A 78 16.52 -11.18 -4.75
CA GLU A 78 16.61 -12.38 -5.57
C GLU A 78 15.23 -12.98 -5.88
N ASN A 79 15.07 -13.51 -7.09
CA ASN A 79 13.90 -14.29 -7.46
C ASN A 79 14.21 -15.77 -7.29
N ARG A 80 13.67 -16.40 -6.25
CA ARG A 80 13.92 -17.84 -5.98
C ARG A 80 13.36 -18.73 -7.09
N ALA A 81 12.29 -18.30 -7.74
CA ALA A 81 11.71 -18.99 -8.88
C ALA A 81 12.71 -19.18 -10.03
N TYR A 82 13.70 -18.29 -10.18
CA TYR A 82 14.68 -18.37 -11.26
C TYR A 82 15.45 -19.69 -11.28
N LEU A 83 15.86 -20.21 -10.11
CA LEU A 83 16.62 -21.46 -10.01
C LEU A 83 15.77 -22.66 -9.60
N LYS A 84 14.64 -22.44 -8.94
CA LYS A 84 13.85 -23.51 -8.31
C LYS A 84 12.65 -23.99 -9.11
N ASP A 85 12.25 -23.26 -10.13
CA ASP A 85 11.13 -23.67 -10.98
C ASP A 85 11.62 -24.61 -12.08
N ASP A 86 10.82 -25.64 -12.38
CA ASP A 86 11.15 -26.67 -13.38
C ASP A 86 11.16 -26.13 -14.82
N SER A 87 10.75 -24.87 -15.02
CA SER A 87 10.67 -24.19 -16.32
C SER A 87 12.03 -23.77 -16.91
N GLN A 88 13.16 -24.12 -16.28
CA GLN A 88 14.52 -23.80 -16.75
C GLN A 88 14.73 -22.31 -17.08
N TRP A 89 14.27 -21.40 -16.20
CA TRP A 89 14.37 -19.96 -16.41
C TRP A 89 15.77 -19.42 -16.72
N PRO A 90 16.90 -20.00 -16.25
CA PRO A 90 18.21 -19.52 -16.65
C PRO A 90 18.49 -19.67 -18.15
N LYS A 91 17.87 -20.68 -18.78
CA LYS A 91 17.92 -20.88 -20.23
C LYS A 91 16.90 -19.98 -20.95
N VAL A 92 15.66 -19.92 -20.45
CA VAL A 92 14.57 -19.15 -21.08
C VAL A 92 14.81 -17.63 -21.01
N MET A 93 15.38 -17.15 -19.91
CA MET A 93 15.69 -15.74 -19.64
C MET A 93 17.19 -15.46 -19.77
N ALA A 94 17.90 -16.24 -20.59
CA ALA A 94 19.32 -16.03 -20.84
C ALA A 94 19.56 -14.64 -21.45
N LYS A 95 20.62 -13.97 -20.99
CA LYS A 95 21.00 -12.63 -21.48
C LYS A 95 21.71 -12.66 -22.84
N GLU A 96 22.25 -13.83 -23.18
CA GLU A 96 23.07 -14.08 -24.36
C GLU A 96 22.59 -15.37 -25.06
N GLY A 97 22.86 -15.48 -26.35
CA GLY A 97 22.48 -16.63 -27.18
C GLY A 97 21.40 -16.31 -28.21
N THR A 98 21.05 -17.30 -29.04
CA THR A 98 20.10 -17.16 -30.15
C THR A 98 18.64 -17.40 -29.74
N GLY A 99 18.41 -17.96 -28.54
CA GLY A 99 17.08 -18.44 -28.12
C GLY A 99 16.62 -19.72 -28.83
N GLU A 100 17.51 -20.41 -29.54
CA GLU A 100 17.16 -21.64 -30.26
C GLU A 100 16.61 -22.72 -29.31
N GLY A 101 15.47 -23.30 -29.69
CA GLY A 101 14.77 -24.30 -28.89
C GLY A 101 13.93 -23.74 -27.73
N ILE A 102 13.75 -22.42 -27.63
CA ILE A 102 12.78 -21.80 -26.71
C ILE A 102 11.47 -21.54 -27.45
N GLU A 103 10.37 -22.08 -26.92
CA GLU A 103 9.03 -21.89 -27.46
C GLU A 103 8.56 -20.44 -27.24
N LYS A 104 8.19 -19.75 -28.33
CA LYS A 104 7.52 -18.45 -28.28
C LYS A 104 6.12 -18.59 -27.71
N ILE A 105 5.63 -17.54 -27.04
CA ILE A 105 4.23 -17.47 -26.64
C ILE A 105 3.51 -16.48 -27.56
N THR A 106 2.54 -16.98 -28.30
CA THR A 106 1.83 -16.22 -29.36
C THR A 106 0.36 -15.94 -29.01
N LEU A 107 -0.12 -16.45 -27.88
CA LEU A 107 -1.52 -16.35 -27.45
C LEU A 107 -1.69 -15.25 -26.37
N PRO A 108 -2.04 -14.01 -26.72
CA PRO A 108 -2.21 -12.93 -25.76
C PRO A 108 -3.44 -13.16 -24.88
N ARG A 109 -3.37 -12.78 -23.60
CA ARG A 109 -4.47 -12.92 -22.66
C ARG A 109 -5.36 -11.66 -22.65
N PRO A 110 -6.68 -11.78 -22.87
CA PRO A 110 -7.59 -10.66 -22.75
C PRO A 110 -7.50 -9.98 -21.38
N GLY A 111 -7.35 -8.66 -21.37
CA GLY A 111 -7.20 -7.89 -20.15
C GLY A 111 -5.77 -7.84 -19.59
N HIS A 112 -4.79 -8.48 -20.21
CA HIS A 112 -3.37 -8.27 -19.88
C HIS A 112 -2.71 -7.31 -20.89
N ALA A 113 -1.44 -6.98 -20.67
CA ALA A 113 -0.64 -6.11 -21.55
C ALA A 113 -0.16 -6.80 -22.84
N ASP A 114 -0.42 -8.10 -23.00
CA ASP A 114 0.24 -8.98 -23.97
C ASP A 114 0.14 -8.46 -25.41
N LEU A 115 -1.09 -8.32 -25.96
CA LEU A 115 -1.29 -7.91 -27.35
C LEU A 115 -0.81 -6.48 -27.61
N THR A 116 -1.19 -5.55 -26.72
CA THR A 116 -0.84 -4.13 -26.89
C THR A 116 0.66 -3.90 -26.73
N GLY A 117 1.33 -4.67 -25.87
CA GLY A 117 2.77 -4.65 -25.69
C GLY A 117 3.51 -5.18 -26.93
N VAL A 118 3.08 -6.34 -27.46
CA VAL A 118 3.63 -6.91 -28.69
C VAL A 118 3.49 -5.93 -29.86
N GLN A 119 2.30 -5.35 -30.03
CA GLN A 119 2.06 -4.33 -31.07
C GLN A 119 2.94 -3.09 -30.90
N LYS A 120 3.09 -2.60 -29.67
CA LYS A 120 3.88 -1.41 -29.36
C LYS A 120 5.37 -1.62 -29.63
N TYR A 121 5.92 -2.74 -29.19
CA TYR A 121 7.35 -3.03 -29.25
C TYR A 121 7.76 -3.88 -30.45
N ARG A 122 6.78 -4.28 -31.28
CA ARG A 122 6.97 -5.10 -32.49
C ARG A 122 7.64 -6.44 -32.20
N PHE A 123 7.26 -7.05 -31.08
CA PHE A 123 7.67 -8.41 -30.77
C PHE A 123 6.85 -9.41 -31.61
N ASP A 124 7.37 -10.62 -31.74
CA ASP A 124 6.69 -11.80 -32.27
C ASP A 124 6.46 -12.86 -31.17
N ASP A 125 6.85 -12.54 -29.93
CA ASP A 125 6.64 -13.31 -28.71
C ASP A 125 6.07 -12.37 -27.62
N ILE A 126 5.04 -12.80 -26.89
CA ILE A 126 4.50 -12.02 -25.76
C ILE A 126 5.41 -12.07 -24.53
N ARG A 127 6.37 -13.01 -24.44
CA ARG A 127 7.20 -13.24 -23.25
C ARG A 127 7.91 -11.98 -22.73
N PRO A 128 8.58 -11.16 -23.56
CA PRO A 128 9.21 -9.92 -23.09
C PRO A 128 8.21 -8.94 -22.45
N VAL A 129 6.95 -8.96 -22.89
CA VAL A 129 5.88 -8.12 -22.33
C VAL A 129 5.42 -8.65 -20.98
N ILE A 130 5.08 -9.94 -20.89
CA ILE A 130 4.49 -10.52 -19.67
C ILE A 130 5.48 -10.55 -18.51
N GLU A 131 6.76 -10.71 -18.80
CA GLU A 131 7.83 -10.74 -17.81
C GLU A 131 7.94 -9.42 -17.04
N ARG A 132 7.82 -8.28 -17.74
CA ARG A 132 7.90 -6.95 -17.11
C ARG A 132 6.55 -6.42 -16.64
N SER A 133 5.45 -6.71 -17.35
CA SER A 133 4.10 -6.25 -16.96
C SER A 133 3.49 -7.05 -15.81
N SER A 134 4.09 -8.18 -15.45
CA SER A 134 3.72 -8.99 -14.29
C SER A 134 3.69 -8.18 -12.99
N ALA A 135 2.70 -8.47 -12.15
CA ALA A 135 2.61 -7.89 -10.80
C ALA A 135 3.74 -8.36 -9.86
N ARG A 136 4.68 -9.21 -10.30
CA ARG A 136 5.92 -9.49 -9.56
C ARG A 136 6.70 -8.22 -9.26
N GLU A 137 6.72 -7.28 -10.20
CA GLU A 137 7.40 -5.97 -10.06
C GLU A 137 6.92 -5.18 -8.83
N THR A 138 5.66 -5.34 -8.41
CA THR A 138 5.12 -4.69 -7.21
C THR A 138 5.86 -5.05 -5.92
N ALA A 139 6.55 -6.19 -5.87
CA ALA A 139 7.40 -6.53 -4.74
C ALA A 139 8.51 -5.48 -4.55
N MET A 140 9.13 -5.04 -5.65
CA MET A 140 10.14 -3.98 -5.57
C MET A 140 9.53 -2.60 -5.33
N ARG A 141 8.29 -2.34 -5.77
CA ARG A 141 7.56 -1.13 -5.35
C ARG A 141 7.35 -1.10 -3.84
N VAL A 142 6.85 -2.20 -3.25
CA VAL A 142 6.68 -2.31 -1.79
C VAL A 142 8.00 -2.07 -1.08
N ALA A 143 9.10 -2.68 -1.55
CA ALA A 143 10.42 -2.49 -0.95
C ALA A 143 10.90 -1.04 -1.00
N CYS A 144 10.86 -0.41 -2.18
CA CYS A 144 11.26 0.99 -2.36
C CYS A 144 10.40 1.96 -1.55
N CYS A 145 9.08 1.80 -1.66
CA CYS A 145 8.14 2.74 -1.06
C CYS A 145 8.01 2.58 0.46
N THR A 146 8.40 1.45 1.03
CA THR A 146 8.53 1.30 2.49
C THR A 146 9.48 2.35 3.08
N LEU A 147 10.52 2.77 2.35
CA LEU A 147 11.43 3.83 2.82
C LEU A 147 10.70 5.16 3.03
N ALA A 148 9.82 5.54 2.09
CA ALA A 148 8.98 6.73 2.22
C ALA A 148 7.94 6.58 3.34
N ARG A 149 7.42 5.36 3.56
CA ARG A 149 6.52 5.06 4.68
C ARG A 149 7.22 5.24 6.04
N LEU A 150 8.48 4.80 6.16
CA LEU A 150 9.27 4.99 7.39
C LEU A 150 9.54 6.48 7.64
N PHE A 151 9.86 7.26 6.59
CA PHE A 151 9.96 8.72 6.69
C PHE A 151 8.67 9.36 7.21
N LEU A 152 7.51 8.98 6.68
CA LEU A 152 6.22 9.49 7.15
C LEU A 152 5.94 9.12 8.61
N LYS A 153 6.32 7.91 9.03
CA LYS A 153 6.14 7.43 10.39
C LYS A 153 6.93 8.24 11.42
N GLU A 154 8.12 8.73 11.07
CA GLU A 154 8.91 9.64 11.91
C GLU A 154 8.20 10.97 12.19
N LEU A 155 7.19 11.32 11.37
CA LEU A 155 6.34 12.52 11.52
C LEU A 155 4.96 12.19 12.11
N GLY A 156 4.75 10.96 12.61
CA GLY A 156 3.46 10.52 13.15
C GLY A 156 2.39 10.28 12.09
N ILE A 157 2.76 10.20 10.80
CA ILE A 157 1.84 9.90 9.71
C ILE A 157 1.82 8.38 9.49
N GLU A 158 0.62 7.80 9.62
CA GLU A 158 0.40 6.37 9.52
C GLU A 158 -0.44 6.02 8.32
N ILE A 159 -0.16 4.89 7.67
CA ILE A 159 -0.90 4.40 6.50
C ILE A 159 -1.42 2.99 6.78
N GLY A 160 -2.66 2.69 6.42
CA GLY A 160 -3.22 1.36 6.56
C GLY A 160 -4.41 1.13 5.65
N GLY A 161 -4.76 -0.13 5.40
CA GLY A 161 -5.90 -0.44 4.57
C GLY A 161 -6.57 -1.77 4.88
N HIS A 162 -7.79 -1.90 4.36
CA HIS A 162 -8.64 -3.07 4.55
C HIS A 162 -9.51 -3.32 3.31
N MET A 163 -10.02 -4.55 3.18
CA MET A 163 -10.89 -4.95 2.08
C MET A 163 -12.33 -4.52 2.34
N LEU A 164 -12.95 -3.90 1.35
CA LEU A 164 -14.37 -3.57 1.37
C LEU A 164 -15.21 -4.66 0.72
N THR A 165 -14.80 -5.12 -0.48
CA THR A 165 -15.52 -6.13 -1.25
C THR A 165 -14.58 -7.08 -1.97
N ILE A 166 -14.98 -8.35 -2.10
CA ILE A 166 -14.39 -9.32 -3.03
C ILE A 166 -15.54 -9.92 -3.84
N GLY A 167 -15.51 -9.69 -5.16
CA GLY A 167 -16.66 -10.03 -6.01
C GLY A 167 -17.92 -9.32 -5.52
N SER A 168 -18.97 -10.09 -5.26
CA SER A 168 -20.24 -9.59 -4.72
C SER A 168 -20.34 -9.60 -3.19
N ALA A 169 -19.33 -10.12 -2.48
CA ALA A 169 -19.34 -10.18 -1.01
C ALA A 169 -18.60 -8.97 -0.42
N GLY A 170 -19.22 -8.25 0.52
CA GLY A 170 -18.61 -7.10 1.17
C GLY A 170 -19.58 -6.24 1.96
N TYR A 171 -19.11 -5.07 2.40
CA TYR A 171 -19.95 -4.06 3.03
C TYR A 171 -20.97 -3.48 2.04
N GLU A 172 -22.11 -3.05 2.56
CA GLU A 172 -23.26 -2.59 1.77
C GLU A 172 -23.31 -1.06 1.59
N SER A 173 -22.72 -0.30 2.51
CA SER A 173 -22.81 1.16 2.51
C SER A 173 -21.56 1.85 3.05
N TRP A 174 -21.42 3.14 2.74
CA TRP A 174 -20.39 4.00 3.31
C TRP A 174 -20.47 4.02 4.85
N ASP A 175 -21.67 4.19 5.39
CA ASP A 175 -21.89 4.35 6.84
C ASP A 175 -21.51 3.09 7.61
N GLN A 176 -21.80 1.89 7.07
CA GLN A 176 -21.38 0.62 7.66
C GLN A 176 -19.85 0.52 7.76
N VAL A 177 -19.12 0.96 6.72
CA VAL A 177 -17.66 0.98 6.73
C VAL A 177 -17.12 1.98 7.75
N ARG A 178 -17.75 3.17 7.85
CA ARG A 178 -17.36 4.19 8.82
C ARG A 178 -17.58 3.72 10.26
N GLU A 179 -18.70 3.06 10.58
CA GLU A 179 -18.96 2.48 11.89
C GLU A 179 -17.88 1.46 12.27
N MET A 180 -17.52 0.56 11.35
CA MET A 180 -16.48 -0.44 11.54
C MET A 180 -15.09 0.15 11.80
N THR A 181 -14.81 1.34 11.27
CA THR A 181 -13.48 1.96 11.32
C THR A 181 -13.38 3.12 12.31
N ALA A 182 -14.49 3.59 12.88
CA ALA A 182 -14.54 4.74 13.79
C ALA A 182 -13.54 4.63 14.95
N GLY A 183 -13.40 3.44 15.54
CA GLY A 183 -12.46 3.18 16.63
C GLY A 183 -10.98 3.36 16.28
N PHE A 184 -10.61 3.35 14.99
CA PHE A 184 -9.26 3.60 14.51
C PHE A 184 -9.03 5.06 14.09
N LEU A 185 -10.09 5.76 13.67
CA LEU A 185 -9.99 7.10 13.10
C LEU A 185 -10.21 8.22 14.11
N GLU A 186 -10.94 7.95 15.19
CA GLU A 186 -11.16 8.90 16.27
C GLU A 186 -10.06 8.76 17.32
N ARG A 187 -9.25 9.81 17.50
CA ARG A 187 -8.32 9.88 18.63
C ARG A 187 -9.14 10.06 19.92
N ARG A 188 -9.53 8.95 20.56
CA ARG A 188 -10.17 9.02 21.88
C ARG A 188 -9.12 9.46 22.90
N GLY A 189 -9.31 10.65 23.47
CA GLY A 189 -8.34 11.29 24.35
C GLY A 189 -7.82 10.35 25.44
N THR A 190 -6.49 10.21 25.51
CA THR A 190 -5.86 9.69 26.72
C THR A 190 -5.56 10.90 27.60
N ILE A 191 -6.12 10.90 28.80
CA ILE A 191 -5.74 11.80 29.89
C ILE A 191 -4.21 11.76 30.03
N ALA A 192 -3.61 12.94 30.18
CA ALA A 192 -2.18 13.16 30.37
C ALA A 192 -1.53 12.07 31.25
N ALA A 193 -0.64 11.27 30.66
CA ALA A 193 0.32 10.48 31.40
C ALA A 193 1.67 11.19 31.28
N GLY A 194 2.02 11.93 32.34
CA GLY A 194 3.32 12.58 32.45
C GLY A 194 4.43 11.55 32.33
N LEU A 195 5.34 11.77 31.37
CA LEU A 195 6.67 11.19 31.41
C LEU A 195 7.45 11.85 32.54
N GLU A 196 7.35 11.31 33.74
CA GLU A 196 8.41 11.49 34.74
C GLU A 196 9.62 10.66 34.31
N THR A 197 10.70 11.37 33.99
CA THR A 197 12.01 10.79 33.73
C THR A 197 12.55 10.13 35.01
N ALA A 198 12.47 8.81 35.10
CA ALA A 198 13.17 8.05 36.14
C ALA A 198 14.65 7.89 35.77
N SER A 199 15.46 8.89 36.14
CA SER A 199 16.90 8.72 36.33
C SER A 199 17.13 7.97 37.64
N GLY A 200 17.65 6.74 37.59
CA GLY A 200 17.94 5.97 38.80
C GLY A 200 18.71 4.69 38.52
N THR A 201 20.04 4.75 38.63
CA THR A 201 20.97 3.62 38.72
C THR A 201 20.70 2.75 39.96
N GLN A 202 20.72 1.41 39.81
CA GLN A 202 21.36 0.42 40.71
C GLN A 202 20.97 -1.04 40.32
N THR A 203 21.90 -1.82 39.76
CA THR A 203 22.66 -2.96 40.36
C THR A 203 21.92 -4.29 40.50
N ALA A 204 22.61 -5.35 40.06
CA ALA A 204 22.17 -6.73 39.91
C ALA A 204 22.14 -7.54 41.23
N ALA A 205 21.16 -8.46 41.35
CA ALA A 205 21.29 -9.86 41.79
C ALA A 205 19.91 -10.46 42.13
N GLY A 206 19.71 -11.75 41.84
CA GLY A 206 18.75 -12.60 42.57
C GLY A 206 17.62 -13.23 41.75
N LEU A 207 17.79 -14.53 41.43
CA LEU A 207 16.74 -15.48 41.06
C LEU A 207 15.86 -15.77 42.29
N GLU A 208 14.53 -15.78 42.17
CA GLU A 208 13.65 -16.84 42.69
C GLU A 208 12.17 -16.63 42.32
N THR A 209 11.48 -17.76 42.24
CA THR A 209 10.12 -17.99 41.73
C THR A 209 9.01 -17.56 42.68
N ALA A 210 7.95 -16.92 42.15
CA ALA A 210 6.62 -16.96 42.78
C ALA A 210 5.51 -16.68 41.77
N SER A 211 4.54 -17.61 41.75
CA SER A 211 3.24 -17.51 41.12
C SER A 211 2.44 -16.31 41.63
N GLY A 212 1.98 -15.45 40.71
CA GLY A 212 1.06 -14.36 41.00
C GLY A 212 0.23 -14.02 39.77
N THR A 213 -1.04 -14.39 39.79
CA THR A 213 -2.07 -13.90 38.87
C THR A 213 -2.17 -12.38 38.97
N GLN A 214 -1.57 -11.67 38.01
CA GLN A 214 -1.83 -10.25 37.79
C GLN A 214 -2.93 -10.11 36.74
N THR A 215 -4.11 -9.69 37.21
CA THR A 215 -5.19 -9.17 36.39
C THR A 215 -4.70 -7.89 35.69
N ALA A 216 -4.49 -7.96 34.37
CA ALA A 216 -4.09 -6.81 33.58
C ALA A 216 -5.23 -5.80 33.48
N SER A 217 -4.99 -4.62 34.05
CA SER A 217 -5.78 -3.42 33.93
C SER A 217 -5.63 -2.78 32.54
N GLY A 218 -6.77 -2.50 31.89
CA GLY A 218 -6.91 -1.47 30.84
C GLY A 218 -6.18 -1.71 29.51
N THR A 219 -6.79 -2.49 28.61
CA THR A 219 -6.38 -2.49 27.19
C THR A 219 -6.69 -1.14 26.56
N GLN A 220 -5.69 -0.28 26.40
CA GLN A 220 -5.72 0.81 25.42
C GLN A 220 -5.94 0.17 24.04
N THR A 221 -7.10 0.42 23.42
CA THR A 221 -7.31 0.08 22.02
C THR A 221 -6.34 0.91 21.18
N ALA A 222 -5.46 0.26 20.43
CA ALA A 222 -4.57 0.93 19.48
C ALA A 222 -5.42 1.73 18.45
N TRP A 223 -5.07 3.00 18.25
CA TRP A 223 -5.72 3.90 17.29
C TRP A 223 -4.79 4.16 16.10
N GLY A 224 -5.31 4.77 15.03
CA GLY A 224 -4.52 5.14 13.86
C GLY A 224 -4.57 4.12 12.73
N ALA A 225 -4.07 4.53 11.57
CA ALA A 225 -4.11 3.71 10.37
C ALA A 225 -3.22 2.46 10.49
N GLU A 226 -2.12 2.47 11.27
CA GLU A 226 -1.34 1.24 11.50
C GLU A 226 -2.10 0.23 12.37
N ALA A 227 -2.87 0.70 13.35
CA ALA A 227 -3.73 -0.19 14.15
C ALA A 227 -4.81 -0.85 13.28
N LEU A 228 -5.45 -0.08 12.38
CA LEU A 228 -6.40 -0.63 11.39
C LEU A 228 -5.73 -1.68 10.49
N MET A 229 -4.54 -1.37 9.99
CA MET A 229 -3.74 -2.26 9.15
C MET A 229 -3.43 -3.59 9.85
N HIS A 230 -2.94 -3.52 11.10
CA HIS A 230 -2.64 -4.70 11.90
C HIS A 230 -3.90 -5.52 12.17
N LYS A 231 -5.03 -4.87 12.47
CA LYS A 231 -6.30 -5.58 12.65
C LYS A 231 -6.74 -6.28 11.37
N ALA A 232 -6.62 -5.62 10.21
CA ALA A 232 -6.95 -6.21 8.93
C ALA A 232 -6.02 -7.40 8.60
N ASP A 233 -4.73 -7.33 8.95
CA ASP A 233 -3.77 -8.42 8.73
C ASP A 233 -4.11 -9.72 9.48
N GLU A 234 -4.94 -9.67 10.53
CA GLU A 234 -5.45 -10.88 11.22
C GLU A 234 -6.39 -11.71 10.33
N SER A 235 -6.98 -11.09 9.30
CA SER A 235 -7.86 -11.73 8.34
C SER A 235 -7.10 -12.12 7.07
N ASP A 236 -7.23 -13.37 6.61
CA ASP A 236 -6.60 -13.82 5.37
C ASP A 236 -7.22 -13.19 4.10
N VAL A 237 -8.35 -12.49 4.22
CA VAL A 237 -8.92 -11.62 3.19
C VAL A 237 -8.83 -10.14 3.54
N ARG A 238 -8.18 -9.77 4.65
CA ARG A 238 -8.00 -8.38 5.11
C ARG A 238 -9.30 -7.61 5.34
N CYS A 239 -10.39 -8.30 5.69
CA CYS A 239 -11.64 -7.68 6.08
C CYS A 239 -11.68 -7.51 7.61
N LEU A 240 -12.14 -6.36 8.09
CA LEU A 240 -12.22 -6.06 9.52
C LEU A 240 -13.37 -6.81 10.20
N ASP A 241 -14.44 -7.09 9.47
CA ASP A 241 -15.58 -7.88 9.95
C ASP A 241 -15.37 -9.37 9.64
N SER A 242 -15.43 -10.22 10.67
CA SER A 242 -15.19 -11.66 10.50
C SER A 242 -16.29 -12.38 9.71
N THR A 243 -17.54 -11.93 9.83
CA THR A 243 -18.69 -12.53 9.14
C THR A 243 -18.64 -12.20 7.65
N ILE A 244 -18.40 -10.93 7.32
CA ILE A 244 -18.19 -10.49 5.94
C ILE A 244 -16.92 -11.13 5.36
N GLY A 245 -15.85 -11.23 6.17
CA GLY A 245 -14.62 -11.92 5.78
C GLY A 245 -14.84 -13.37 5.38
N GLU A 246 -15.63 -14.14 6.13
CA GLU A 246 -15.96 -15.53 5.75
C GLU A 246 -16.81 -15.57 4.47
N ALA A 247 -17.76 -14.65 4.28
CA ALA A 247 -18.51 -14.54 3.04
C ALA A 247 -17.60 -14.26 1.82
N MET A 248 -16.60 -13.40 1.97
CA MET A 248 -15.57 -13.18 0.93
C MET A 248 -14.77 -14.45 0.64
N ARG A 249 -14.41 -15.24 1.66
CA ARG A 249 -13.69 -16.51 1.48
C ARG A 249 -14.52 -17.55 0.73
N GLU A 250 -15.80 -17.68 1.07
CA GLU A 250 -16.74 -18.56 0.37
C GLU A 250 -16.91 -18.14 -1.10
N GLU A 251 -16.97 -16.84 -1.37
CA GLU A 251 -17.05 -16.31 -2.73
C GLU A 251 -15.78 -16.66 -3.55
N ILE A 252 -14.59 -16.56 -2.95
CA ILE A 252 -13.34 -17.01 -3.58
C ILE A 252 -13.37 -18.52 -3.85
N LYS A 253 -13.85 -19.35 -2.92
CA LYS A 253 -13.97 -20.82 -3.10
C LYS A 253 -14.91 -21.15 -4.26
N ARG A 254 -16.07 -20.48 -4.31
CA ARG A 254 -17.08 -20.65 -5.35
C ARG A 254 -16.51 -20.32 -6.73
N ILE A 255 -15.84 -19.18 -6.87
CA ILE A 255 -15.25 -18.75 -8.15
C ILE A 255 -14.05 -19.60 -8.55
N ARG A 256 -13.22 -20.04 -7.60
CA ARG A 256 -12.17 -21.03 -7.85
C ARG A 256 -12.74 -22.31 -8.45
N LYS A 257 -13.81 -22.87 -7.87
CA LYS A 257 -14.48 -24.08 -8.38
C LYS A 257 -15.07 -23.87 -9.78
N ALA A 258 -15.54 -22.66 -10.07
CA ALA A 258 -16.00 -22.28 -11.41
C ALA A 258 -14.86 -22.06 -12.43
N GLY A 259 -13.60 -22.10 -11.99
CA GLY A 259 -12.43 -21.90 -12.83
C GLY A 259 -12.21 -20.45 -13.27
N SER A 260 -12.76 -19.47 -12.54
CA SER A 260 -12.65 -18.04 -12.85
C SER A 260 -11.85 -17.29 -11.77
N SER A 261 -11.74 -15.97 -11.87
CA SER A 261 -11.03 -15.09 -10.93
C SER A 261 -11.93 -13.96 -10.42
N LEU A 262 -11.50 -13.31 -9.33
CA LEU A 262 -12.18 -12.18 -8.70
C LEU A 262 -11.26 -10.98 -8.54
N GLY A 263 -11.88 -9.80 -8.60
CA GLY A 263 -11.33 -8.53 -8.17
C GLY A 263 -11.89 -8.13 -6.81
N GLY A 264 -11.80 -6.84 -6.50
CA GLY A 264 -12.36 -6.30 -5.26
C GLY A 264 -12.18 -4.80 -5.14
N ILE A 265 -12.81 -4.24 -4.12
CA ILE A 265 -12.68 -2.85 -3.71
C ILE A 265 -12.04 -2.83 -2.33
N TYR A 266 -11.05 -1.97 -2.14
CA TYR A 266 -10.37 -1.78 -0.86
C TYR A 266 -10.36 -0.31 -0.48
N GLU A 267 -10.08 -0.04 0.79
CA GLU A 267 -9.91 1.30 1.34
C GLU A 267 -8.53 1.43 1.97
N ILE A 268 -7.86 2.54 1.69
CA ILE A 268 -6.65 2.98 2.36
C ILE A 268 -6.99 4.24 3.16
N VAL A 269 -6.55 4.25 4.40
CA VAL A 269 -6.66 5.35 5.34
C VAL A 269 -5.25 5.85 5.67
N VAL A 270 -5.10 7.16 5.76
CA VAL A 270 -3.91 7.80 6.31
C VAL A 270 -4.30 8.73 7.45
N THR A 271 -3.69 8.55 8.61
CA THR A 271 -3.91 9.38 9.81
C THR A 271 -2.66 10.20 10.13
N GLY A 272 -2.85 11.32 10.83
CA GLY A 272 -1.74 12.19 11.24
C GLY A 272 -1.25 13.17 10.18
N LEU A 273 -1.93 13.26 9.03
CA LEU A 273 -1.60 14.27 8.02
C LEU A 273 -1.89 15.67 8.56
N PRO A 274 -0.97 16.64 8.41
CA PRO A 274 -1.29 18.04 8.66
C PRO A 274 -2.23 18.61 7.58
N ALA A 275 -2.91 19.70 7.89
CA ALA A 275 -3.65 20.47 6.90
C ALA A 275 -2.71 21.17 5.89
N GLY A 276 -3.17 21.31 4.64
CA GLY A 276 -2.51 22.12 3.62
C GLY A 276 -1.30 21.48 2.93
N LEU A 277 -1.25 20.14 2.82
CA LEU A 277 -0.39 19.41 1.88
C LEU A 277 -1.07 19.31 0.52
N GLY A 278 -0.30 19.41 -0.57
CA GLY A 278 -0.84 19.59 -1.91
C GLY A 278 -1.17 21.06 -2.22
N SER A 279 -1.78 21.33 -3.37
CA SER A 279 -2.14 22.70 -3.74
C SER A 279 -3.29 22.78 -4.74
N TYR A 280 -4.19 23.74 -4.53
CA TYR A 280 -5.26 24.06 -5.47
C TYR A 280 -4.79 24.93 -6.66
N VAL A 281 -3.59 25.50 -6.58
CA VAL A 281 -3.14 26.56 -7.51
C VAL A 281 -2.95 26.07 -8.94
N HIS A 282 -2.66 24.79 -9.13
CA HIS A 282 -2.50 24.18 -10.44
C HIS A 282 -2.92 22.71 -10.40
N TYR A 283 -3.45 22.19 -11.51
CA TYR A 283 -4.13 20.89 -11.54
C TYR A 283 -3.22 19.70 -11.18
N ASP A 284 -1.93 19.78 -11.51
CA ASP A 284 -0.92 18.75 -11.27
C ASP A 284 -0.28 18.83 -9.88
N ARG A 285 -0.65 19.82 -9.07
CA ARG A 285 -0.25 19.95 -7.66
C ARG A 285 -1.34 19.49 -6.69
N LYS A 286 -2.52 19.14 -7.22
CA LYS A 286 -3.62 18.61 -6.42
C LYS A 286 -3.29 17.19 -5.97
N LEU A 287 -3.36 16.97 -4.66
CA LEU A 287 -2.90 15.74 -4.03
C LEU A 287 -3.76 14.52 -4.41
N ASP A 288 -5.09 14.70 -4.55
CA ASP A 288 -6.01 13.70 -5.07
C ASP A 288 -5.60 13.20 -6.48
N GLY A 289 -5.23 14.12 -7.38
CA GLY A 289 -4.75 13.77 -8.73
C GLY A 289 -3.46 12.94 -8.71
N LEU A 290 -2.51 13.30 -7.85
CA LEU A 290 -1.25 12.59 -7.68
C LEU A 290 -1.44 11.21 -7.05
N LEU A 291 -2.27 11.12 -6.01
CA LEU A 291 -2.64 9.84 -5.37
C LEU A 291 -3.39 8.92 -6.34
N ALA A 292 -4.32 9.49 -7.12
CA ALA A 292 -5.04 8.75 -8.14
C ALA A 292 -4.10 8.15 -9.20
N GLN A 293 -3.08 8.91 -9.63
CA GLN A 293 -2.06 8.39 -10.54
C GLN A 293 -1.27 7.23 -9.91
N ALA A 294 -0.85 7.35 -8.65
CA ALA A 294 -0.12 6.29 -7.96
C ALA A 294 -0.94 4.98 -7.85
N ILE A 295 -2.22 5.09 -7.52
CA ILE A 295 -3.13 3.94 -7.48
C ILE A 295 -3.37 3.36 -8.88
N LEU A 296 -3.81 4.18 -9.85
CA LEU A 296 -4.18 3.71 -11.18
C LEU A 296 -2.99 3.19 -12.00
N SER A 297 -1.76 3.60 -11.69
CA SER A 297 -0.53 3.08 -12.32
C SER A 297 -0.06 1.74 -11.72
N THR A 298 -0.79 1.20 -10.74
CA THR A 298 -0.56 -0.15 -10.20
C THR A 298 -1.32 -1.19 -11.03
N GLN A 299 -0.70 -2.34 -11.22
CA GLN A 299 -1.22 -3.44 -12.03
C GLN A 299 -2.65 -3.80 -11.59
N ALA A 300 -3.54 -3.99 -12.58
CA ALA A 300 -4.96 -4.34 -12.42
C ALA A 300 -5.88 -3.28 -11.78
N MET A 301 -5.38 -2.11 -11.37
CA MET A 301 -6.24 -1.04 -10.87
C MET A 301 -7.07 -0.42 -12.00
N LYS A 302 -8.35 -0.17 -11.75
CA LYS A 302 -9.32 0.33 -12.74
C LYS A 302 -10.16 1.52 -12.25
N GLY A 303 -10.09 1.86 -10.97
CA GLY A 303 -10.80 2.98 -10.39
C GLY A 303 -10.16 3.41 -9.08
N VAL A 304 -10.35 4.68 -8.74
CA VAL A 304 -9.97 5.28 -7.48
C VAL A 304 -11.01 6.32 -7.11
N GLU A 305 -11.33 6.43 -5.83
CA GLU A 305 -12.25 7.43 -5.30
C GLU A 305 -11.79 7.90 -3.91
N PHE A 306 -12.22 9.09 -3.48
CA PHE A 306 -11.84 9.72 -2.21
C PHE A 306 -13.08 10.04 -1.40
N GLY A 307 -13.05 9.78 -0.09
CA GLY A 307 -14.23 9.92 0.77
C GLY A 307 -15.44 9.18 0.17
N LEU A 308 -16.61 9.83 0.15
CA LEU A 308 -17.83 9.33 -0.49
C LEU A 308 -17.64 8.94 -1.97
N GLY A 309 -16.68 9.54 -2.67
CA GLY A 309 -16.33 9.10 -4.02
C GLY A 309 -17.47 9.24 -5.02
N PHE A 310 -17.76 8.16 -5.75
CA PHE A 310 -18.87 8.14 -6.72
C PHE A 310 -20.25 8.33 -6.07
N GLU A 311 -20.40 8.05 -4.77
CA GLU A 311 -21.64 8.29 -4.03
C GLU A 311 -21.93 9.79 -3.89
N SER A 312 -20.90 10.64 -3.85
CA SER A 312 -21.09 12.09 -3.79
C SER A 312 -21.89 12.64 -4.98
N GLY A 313 -21.77 12.02 -6.16
CA GLY A 313 -22.49 12.41 -7.37
C GLY A 313 -23.99 12.09 -7.35
N ARG A 314 -24.48 11.42 -6.31
CA ARG A 314 -25.89 11.02 -6.14
C ARG A 314 -26.59 11.74 -5.00
N ARG A 315 -25.85 12.53 -4.22
CA ARG A 315 -26.35 13.18 -3.00
C ARG A 315 -26.39 14.70 -3.16
N PRO A 316 -27.33 15.40 -2.51
CA PRO A 316 -27.35 16.86 -2.48
C PRO A 316 -26.18 17.42 -1.66
N GLY A 317 -25.76 18.66 -1.93
CA GLY A 317 -24.55 19.24 -1.33
C GLY A 317 -24.51 19.24 0.21
N HIS A 318 -25.65 19.41 0.88
CA HIS A 318 -25.74 19.36 2.35
C HIS A 318 -25.45 17.95 2.92
N GLU A 319 -25.61 16.90 2.11
CA GLU A 319 -25.26 15.54 2.49
C GLU A 319 -23.83 15.16 2.11
N VAL A 320 -23.15 15.94 1.25
CA VAL A 320 -21.81 15.64 0.71
C VAL A 320 -20.71 16.41 1.44
N HIS A 321 -20.91 17.71 1.69
CA HIS A 321 -19.86 18.56 2.24
C HIS A 321 -19.74 18.39 3.76
N ASP A 322 -18.52 18.64 4.25
CA ASP A 322 -18.17 18.56 5.66
C ASP A 322 -18.22 19.97 6.28
N GLU A 323 -19.08 20.21 7.27
CA GLU A 323 -19.18 21.55 7.88
C GLU A 323 -17.92 21.89 8.67
N ILE A 324 -17.48 23.15 8.60
CA ILE A 324 -16.34 23.67 9.35
C ILE A 324 -16.79 23.97 10.78
N VAL A 325 -16.05 23.45 11.75
CA VAL A 325 -16.25 23.70 13.20
C VAL A 325 -15.02 24.35 13.81
N TYR A 326 -15.18 25.07 14.92
CA TYR A 326 -14.09 25.74 15.65
C TYR A 326 -14.26 25.58 17.15
N GLY A 327 -13.25 25.02 17.83
CA GLY A 327 -13.39 24.57 19.21
C GLY A 327 -12.16 23.87 19.74
N ASP A 328 -12.21 23.48 21.01
CA ASP A 328 -11.09 22.80 21.68
C ASP A 328 -11.02 21.32 21.27
N GLY A 329 -9.83 20.86 20.87
CA GLY A 329 -9.56 19.42 20.68
C GLY A 329 -10.27 18.77 19.48
N HIS A 330 -10.52 19.51 18.39
CA HIS A 330 -11.10 18.91 17.20
C HIS A 330 -10.14 17.91 16.51
N PRO A 331 -10.66 16.79 15.94
CA PRO A 331 -9.84 15.72 15.35
C PRO A 331 -9.03 16.09 14.09
N GLY A 332 -9.09 17.35 13.63
CA GLY A 332 -8.63 17.76 12.31
C GLY A 332 -7.32 18.55 12.27
N GLU A 333 -6.82 19.06 13.40
CA GLU A 333 -5.52 19.71 13.44
C GLU A 333 -4.69 18.93 14.46
N ASN A 334 -3.54 18.40 14.01
CA ASN A 334 -2.55 17.81 14.90
C ASN A 334 -2.19 18.87 15.95
N GLY A 335 -2.87 18.84 17.10
CA GLY A 335 -2.46 19.57 18.27
C GLY A 335 -1.09 19.03 18.64
N ASN A 336 -0.04 19.72 18.20
CA ASN A 336 1.27 19.54 18.77
C ASN A 336 1.10 19.82 20.27
N GLU A 337 1.44 18.89 21.14
CA GLU A 337 1.37 19.10 22.60
C GLU A 337 2.21 20.32 23.05
N ASN A 338 3.08 20.82 22.16
CA ASN A 338 3.87 22.03 22.33
C ASN A 338 3.20 23.34 21.87
N SER A 339 1.92 23.33 21.44
CA SER A 339 1.20 24.58 21.11
C SER A 339 0.95 25.38 22.38
N LYS A 340 1.89 26.29 22.68
CA LYS A 340 1.83 27.22 23.81
C LYS A 340 0.63 28.16 23.63
N GLY A 341 -0.53 27.79 24.18
CA GLY A 341 -1.50 28.75 24.73
C GLY A 341 -2.77 29.04 23.94
N ASN A 342 -3.12 28.31 22.87
CA ASN A 342 -4.46 28.43 22.27
C ASN A 342 -4.96 27.05 21.80
N SER A 343 -5.90 26.46 22.53
CA SER A 343 -6.40 25.09 22.30
C SER A 343 -7.48 24.97 21.23
N ARG A 344 -7.89 26.10 20.63
CA ARG A 344 -8.97 26.15 19.64
C ARG A 344 -8.42 26.04 18.23
N SER A 345 -8.92 25.05 17.50
CA SER A 345 -8.52 24.70 16.14
C SER A 345 -9.72 24.70 15.19
N PHE A 346 -9.46 24.84 13.88
CA PHE A 346 -10.48 24.50 12.89
C PHE A 346 -10.58 22.99 12.73
N GLY A 347 -11.77 22.51 12.40
CA GLY A 347 -12.02 21.09 12.17
C GLY A 347 -13.24 20.87 11.28
N ARG A 348 -13.66 19.60 11.19
CA ARG A 348 -14.87 19.20 10.47
C ARG A 348 -15.82 18.39 11.34
N SER A 349 -17.12 18.56 11.10
CA SER A 349 -18.16 17.76 11.76
C SER A 349 -18.29 16.33 11.18
N SER A 350 -17.79 16.12 9.96
CA SER A 350 -17.70 14.81 9.28
C SER A 350 -16.47 14.74 8.38
N ASP A 351 -16.22 13.57 7.78
CA ASP A 351 -15.10 13.34 6.86
C ASP A 351 -15.56 12.65 5.55
N LYS A 352 -16.58 13.22 4.92
CA LYS A 352 -17.19 12.72 3.69
C LYS A 352 -16.35 13.05 2.46
N SER A 353 -15.55 14.11 2.53
CA SER A 353 -14.53 14.46 1.55
C SER A 353 -13.32 13.52 1.58
N GLY A 354 -13.14 12.77 2.68
CA GLY A 354 -12.04 11.84 2.86
C GLY A 354 -10.69 12.55 3.02
N GLY A 355 -10.66 13.60 3.83
CA GLY A 355 -9.46 14.33 4.19
C GLY A 355 -8.92 15.29 3.14
N LEU A 356 -9.63 15.53 2.03
CA LEU A 356 -9.17 16.38 0.93
C LEU A 356 -10.20 17.42 0.48
N GLU A 357 -9.77 18.67 0.38
CA GLU A 357 -10.55 19.75 -0.23
C GLU A 357 -9.69 20.61 -1.15
N GLY A 358 -10.20 20.91 -2.34
CA GLY A 358 -9.45 21.69 -3.34
C GLY A 358 -8.14 21.03 -3.81
N GLY A 359 -7.95 19.73 -3.53
CA GLY A 359 -6.69 19.02 -3.77
C GLY A 359 -5.65 19.18 -2.65
N MET A 360 -6.07 19.59 -1.44
CA MET A 360 -5.21 19.72 -0.27
C MET A 360 -5.74 18.93 0.92
N THR A 361 -4.84 18.49 1.80
CA THR A 361 -5.24 17.86 3.07
C THR A 361 -5.99 18.82 3.97
N THR A 362 -7.06 18.35 4.60
CA THR A 362 -7.82 19.11 5.62
C THR A 362 -7.32 18.86 7.04
N GLY A 363 -6.46 17.86 7.21
CA GLY A 363 -5.98 17.35 8.49
C GLY A 363 -6.89 16.29 9.13
N MET A 364 -8.09 16.08 8.57
CA MET A 364 -8.87 14.85 8.79
C MET A 364 -8.16 13.64 8.15
N PRO A 365 -8.49 12.40 8.56
CA PRO A 365 -7.96 11.20 7.91
C PRO A 365 -8.15 11.25 6.39
N LEU A 366 -7.08 11.01 5.63
CA LEU A 366 -7.22 10.82 4.19
C LEU A 366 -7.83 9.44 3.94
N ILE A 367 -8.96 9.40 3.25
CA ILE A 367 -9.65 8.15 2.90
C ILE A 367 -9.73 8.03 1.38
N LEU A 368 -9.10 6.99 0.84
CA LEU A 368 -9.18 6.64 -0.59
C LEU A 368 -9.56 5.19 -0.77
N ARG A 369 -10.25 4.89 -1.87
CA ARG A 369 -10.63 3.53 -2.24
C ARG A 369 -10.11 3.20 -3.62
N GLY A 370 -9.64 1.97 -3.80
CA GLY A 370 -9.16 1.48 -5.08
C GLY A 370 -9.98 0.30 -5.57
N VAL A 371 -10.15 0.22 -6.90
CA VAL A 371 -10.86 -0.87 -7.56
C VAL A 371 -9.85 -1.73 -8.32
N MET A 372 -9.68 -2.97 -7.88
CA MET A 372 -8.88 -3.97 -8.57
C MET A 372 -9.77 -4.86 -9.42
N LYS A 373 -9.50 -4.95 -10.73
CA LYS A 373 -10.19 -5.92 -11.59
C LYS A 373 -9.71 -7.36 -11.32
N PRO A 374 -10.49 -8.40 -11.71
CA PRO A 374 -10.02 -9.77 -11.67
C PRO A 374 -8.73 -10.01 -12.47
N ILE A 375 -7.90 -10.95 -12.01
CA ILE A 375 -6.68 -11.34 -12.74
C ILE A 375 -7.09 -12.01 -14.07
N PRO A 376 -6.50 -11.61 -15.22
CA PRO A 376 -6.97 -12.04 -16.53
C PRO A 376 -6.71 -13.52 -16.87
N THR A 377 -5.90 -14.22 -16.08
CA THR A 377 -5.58 -15.64 -16.29
C THR A 377 -6.45 -16.53 -15.40
N MET A 378 -7.20 -17.44 -16.03
CA MET A 378 -8.24 -18.26 -15.40
C MET A 378 -8.16 -19.70 -15.90
N LEU A 379 -8.60 -20.67 -15.08
CA LEU A 379 -8.60 -22.09 -15.44
C LEU A 379 -9.58 -22.38 -16.59
N LYS A 380 -10.75 -21.74 -16.56
CA LYS A 380 -11.67 -21.72 -17.70
C LYS A 380 -11.18 -20.65 -18.68
N PRO A 381 -10.69 -21.05 -19.87
CA PRO A 381 -10.02 -20.13 -20.77
C PRO A 381 -11.01 -19.13 -21.39
N LEU A 382 -10.50 -17.96 -21.72
CA LEU A 382 -11.17 -17.02 -22.64
C LEU A 382 -10.78 -17.34 -24.08
N GLN A 383 -11.51 -16.78 -25.04
CA GLN A 383 -11.08 -16.79 -26.44
C GLN A 383 -10.04 -15.69 -26.69
N THR A 384 -9.05 -16.01 -27.52
CA THR A 384 -8.04 -15.08 -28.02
C THR A 384 -7.71 -15.40 -29.48
N VAL A 385 -6.78 -14.65 -30.07
CA VAL A 385 -6.29 -14.86 -31.44
C VAL A 385 -4.78 -15.01 -31.38
N ASP A 386 -4.27 -16.06 -32.00
CA ASP A 386 -2.84 -16.26 -32.16
C ASP A 386 -2.25 -15.15 -33.04
N ILE A 387 -1.19 -14.49 -32.55
CA ILE A 387 -0.59 -13.35 -33.26
C ILE A 387 0.17 -13.74 -34.52
N GLU A 388 0.57 -15.00 -34.69
CA GLU A 388 1.24 -15.50 -35.89
C GLU A 388 0.20 -16.04 -36.89
N THR A 389 -0.61 -17.02 -36.48
CA THR A 389 -1.52 -17.71 -37.40
C THR A 389 -2.80 -16.93 -37.69
N LYS A 390 -3.12 -15.93 -36.87
CA LYS A 390 -4.37 -15.14 -36.90
C LYS A 390 -5.64 -15.98 -36.70
N THR A 391 -5.52 -17.17 -36.11
CA THR A 391 -6.67 -18.04 -35.82
C THR A 391 -7.15 -17.87 -34.39
N ALA A 392 -8.47 -17.94 -34.20
CA ALA A 392 -9.08 -17.89 -32.87
C ALA A 392 -8.83 -19.20 -32.12
N GLN A 393 -8.35 -19.08 -30.88
CA GLN A 393 -8.01 -20.21 -30.00
C GLN A 393 -8.26 -19.86 -28.52
N PRO A 394 -8.49 -20.83 -27.63
CA PRO A 394 -8.56 -20.57 -26.20
C PRO A 394 -7.20 -20.11 -25.65
N THR A 395 -7.23 -19.24 -24.64
CA THR A 395 -6.01 -18.79 -23.94
C THR A 395 -5.30 -19.94 -23.23
N ARG A 396 -3.96 -19.91 -23.22
CA ARG A 396 -3.13 -20.77 -22.36
C ARG A 396 -3.29 -20.36 -20.89
N TYR A 397 -3.40 -21.36 -20.01
CA TYR A 397 -3.37 -21.12 -18.57
C TYR A 397 -1.92 -20.85 -18.12
N GLU A 398 -1.74 -19.74 -17.42
CA GLU A 398 -0.53 -19.44 -16.65
C GLU A 398 -0.87 -19.54 -15.16
N ARG A 399 0.06 -20.00 -14.33
CA ARG A 399 -0.18 -20.14 -12.89
C ARG A 399 -0.54 -18.78 -12.29
N SER A 400 -1.79 -18.62 -11.87
CA SER A 400 -2.34 -17.36 -11.36
C SER A 400 -3.09 -17.53 -10.04
N ASP A 401 -3.29 -16.42 -9.34
CA ASP A 401 -4.18 -16.36 -8.18
C ASP A 401 -5.64 -16.31 -8.62
N VAL A 402 -6.55 -16.80 -7.77
CA VAL A 402 -8.00 -16.63 -7.98
C VAL A 402 -8.42 -15.22 -7.58
N CYS A 403 -7.91 -14.72 -6.46
CA CYS A 403 -8.13 -13.36 -6.00
C CYS A 403 -6.82 -12.82 -5.44
N ALA A 404 -6.47 -11.61 -5.87
CA ALA A 404 -5.26 -10.91 -5.42
C ALA A 404 -5.57 -9.59 -4.71
N ALA A 405 -6.85 -9.22 -4.58
CA ALA A 405 -7.29 -7.96 -3.99
C ALA A 405 -6.73 -7.71 -2.58
N PRO A 406 -6.69 -8.70 -1.65
CA PRO A 406 -6.07 -8.49 -0.34
C PRO A 406 -4.60 -8.04 -0.44
N ARG A 407 -3.81 -8.63 -1.35
CA ARG A 407 -2.40 -8.23 -1.54
C ARG A 407 -2.24 -6.86 -2.18
N ALA A 408 -3.22 -6.48 -2.99
CA ALA A 408 -3.22 -5.19 -3.68
C ALA A 408 -3.32 -4.02 -2.69
N ILE A 409 -3.93 -4.23 -1.51
CA ILE A 409 -3.94 -3.27 -0.40
C ILE A 409 -2.51 -2.88 -0.01
N VAL A 410 -1.64 -3.86 0.24
CA VAL A 410 -0.25 -3.60 0.68
C VAL A 410 0.52 -2.83 -0.38
N VAL A 411 0.27 -3.12 -1.67
CA VAL A 411 0.85 -2.38 -2.78
C VAL A 411 0.30 -0.95 -2.81
N ALA A 412 -1.01 -0.77 -2.64
CA ALA A 412 -1.66 0.54 -2.60
C ALA A 412 -1.15 1.41 -1.44
N GLU A 413 -1.10 0.87 -0.22
CA GLU A 413 -0.48 1.51 0.95
C GLU A 413 0.95 1.98 0.65
N SER A 414 1.71 1.15 -0.08
CA SER A 414 3.10 1.44 -0.41
C SER A 414 3.20 2.55 -1.45
N VAL A 415 2.53 2.45 -2.59
CA VAL A 415 2.71 3.39 -3.71
C VAL A 415 2.23 4.82 -3.41
N ILE A 416 1.33 5.01 -2.45
CA ILE A 416 0.92 6.36 -2.02
C ILE A 416 1.94 7.02 -1.08
N ALA A 417 2.77 6.25 -0.38
CA ALA A 417 3.70 6.79 0.61
C ALA A 417 4.71 7.79 0.01
N PRO A 418 5.35 7.53 -1.15
CA PRO A 418 6.20 8.54 -1.80
C PRO A 418 5.45 9.80 -2.22
N VAL A 419 4.17 9.71 -2.58
CA VAL A 419 3.35 10.89 -2.95
C VAL A 419 3.15 11.78 -1.73
N LEU A 420 2.75 11.19 -0.60
CA LEU A 420 2.55 11.91 0.65
C LEU A 420 3.86 12.48 1.20
N ALA A 421 4.93 11.67 1.18
CA ALA A 421 6.26 12.11 1.60
C ALA A 421 6.76 13.28 0.75
N ASN A 422 6.51 13.25 -0.56
CA ASN A 422 6.81 14.35 -1.45
C ASN A 422 6.01 15.61 -1.15
N ALA A 423 4.73 15.50 -0.79
CA ALA A 423 3.92 16.65 -0.39
C ALA A 423 4.46 17.31 0.89
N ILE A 424 4.99 16.52 1.84
CA ILE A 424 5.73 17.01 3.01
C ILE A 424 7.00 17.73 2.58
N LEU A 425 7.87 17.08 1.80
CA LEU A 425 9.14 17.66 1.36
C LEU A 425 8.97 18.91 0.50
N GLU A 426 7.92 19.00 -0.30
CA GLU A 426 7.61 20.18 -1.10
C GLU A 426 7.18 21.36 -0.23
N LYS A 427 6.47 21.10 0.88
CA LYS A 427 5.99 22.15 1.79
C LYS A 427 7.06 22.60 2.78
N PHE A 428 7.83 21.67 3.35
CA PHE A 428 8.78 21.96 4.43
C PHE A 428 10.25 21.96 3.96
N GLY A 429 10.55 21.45 2.76
CA GLY A 429 11.91 21.27 2.30
C GLY A 429 12.70 20.31 3.19
N GLY A 430 14.02 20.50 3.20
CA GLY A 430 14.94 19.86 4.13
C GLY A 430 15.70 18.67 3.55
N ASP A 431 16.99 18.60 3.90
CA ASP A 431 17.90 17.55 3.46
C ASP A 431 18.12 16.49 4.54
N SER A 432 17.74 16.77 5.79
CA SER A 432 17.88 15.88 6.94
C SER A 432 16.60 15.80 7.78
N MET A 433 16.43 14.69 8.50
CA MET A 433 15.29 14.49 9.39
C MET A 433 15.21 15.52 10.50
N ASP A 434 16.34 15.99 11.03
CA ASP A 434 16.33 16.99 12.12
C ASP A 434 15.79 18.33 11.63
N GLU A 435 16.25 18.80 10.46
CA GLU A 435 15.75 20.02 9.81
C GLU A 435 14.24 19.92 9.48
N ILE A 436 13.80 18.74 9.00
CA ILE A 436 12.39 18.51 8.68
C ILE A 436 11.54 18.50 9.95
N ARG A 437 11.99 17.84 11.02
CA ARG A 437 11.26 17.78 12.30
C ARG A 437 11.10 19.16 12.92
N GLU A 438 12.12 20.01 12.87
CA GLU A 438 12.06 21.39 13.35
C GLU A 438 10.94 22.16 12.63
N ARG A 439 10.97 22.17 11.29
CA ARG A 439 9.97 22.87 10.47
C ARG A 439 8.56 22.29 10.57
N PHE A 440 8.46 20.97 10.71
CA PHE A 440 7.18 20.29 10.87
C PHE A 440 6.55 20.61 12.22
N SER A 441 7.37 20.73 13.28
CA SER A 441 6.91 21.06 14.63
C SER A 441 6.44 22.52 14.78
N ASP A 442 7.05 23.43 14.00
CA ASP A 442 6.71 24.86 13.97
C ASP A 442 5.47 25.19 13.12
N MET A 443 4.76 24.16 12.62
CA MET A 443 3.56 24.37 11.83
C MET A 443 2.50 25.09 12.67
N PRO A 444 1.93 26.20 12.17
CA PRO A 444 0.76 26.81 12.79
C PRO A 444 -0.36 25.76 12.78
N THR A 445 -0.84 25.41 13.98
CA THR A 445 -2.08 24.63 14.15
C THR A 445 -3.25 25.46 13.70
#